data_AF-A0A401Q010-F1
#
_entry.id   AF-A0A401Q010-F1
#
_cell.length_a   1.000
_cell.length_b   1.000
_cell.length_c   1.000
_cell.angle_alpha   90.00
_cell.angle_beta   90.00
_cell.angle_gamma   90.00
#
_symmetry.space_group_name_H-M   'P 1'
#
loop_
_entity.id
_entity.type
_entity.pdbx_description
1 polymer ?
#
loop_
_entity_poly.entity_id
_entity_poly.type
_entity_poly.pdbx_seq_one_letter_code
_entity_poly.pdbx_strand_id
1 'polypeptide(L)'
;MVLKMYSLGLQAYFVSLFNRFDCFVVCAGILETILVEVRVMSPLGISVLRCIRLLRIFKITRYWTSLSNLVASLLNSVRSIASLLLLLFLFIIIFSLLGMQLFGGKYNFDDMVVRRSTFDNFPQALLSVFQILTGEDWNSVMNDGIMAYGGPSFPGVLVCIYFIILFVCGNYILLNVFLAIAVDNLAEAESLTSAQREAAEEKKRRRLERAANPGRSEEEKLLLKKLELAKLKAEGIPTTAKLKVDEFEANVNEVKDPYPSADFPGDDEEEEPEFPLSPRPRPLAELQLKEKAVPMPNASSFFIFSPTNKLRKLCHRIINATTFTNFILLFILLSSISLAAEDPIRADSFRNQILAYFDIVFTAIFTMEIILK
;
A
#
# COMPACT_ATOMS: atom_id res chain seq x y z
N MET A 1 32.65 7.65 -2.21
CA MET A 1 32.73 9.09 -1.86
C MET A 1 33.84 9.82 -2.64
N VAL A 2 35.12 9.78 -2.23
CA VAL A 2 36.20 10.67 -2.72
C VAL A 2 36.29 10.78 -4.26
N LEU A 3 36.33 9.66 -4.99
CA LEU A 3 36.35 9.66 -6.46
C LEU A 3 35.19 10.44 -7.10
N LYS A 4 33.96 10.37 -6.53
CA LYS A 4 32.81 11.13 -7.02
C LYS A 4 32.89 12.63 -6.71
N MET A 5 33.45 13.00 -5.55
CA MET A 5 33.69 14.41 -5.21
C MET A 5 34.75 15.02 -6.14
N TYR A 6 35.79 14.25 -6.47
CA TYR A 6 36.82 14.65 -7.43
C TYR A 6 36.29 14.76 -8.86
N SER A 7 35.51 13.79 -9.34
CA SER A 7 35.03 13.76 -10.74
C SER A 7 33.88 14.71 -11.03
N LEU A 8 33.00 14.99 -10.06
CA LEU A 8 31.82 15.86 -10.25
C LEU A 8 32.07 17.30 -9.79
N GLY A 9 33.13 17.54 -9.02
CA GLY A 9 33.30 18.77 -8.25
C GLY A 9 32.47 18.78 -6.97
N LEU A 10 32.95 19.54 -5.99
CA LEU A 10 32.44 19.51 -4.62
C LEU A 10 31.00 20.05 -4.53
N GLN A 11 30.68 21.12 -5.27
CA GLN A 11 29.34 21.71 -5.32
C GLN A 11 28.29 20.73 -5.90
N ALA A 12 28.55 20.18 -7.09
CA ALA A 12 27.60 19.25 -7.75
C ALA A 12 27.40 17.96 -6.94
N TYR A 13 28.43 17.46 -6.25
CA TYR A 13 28.30 16.30 -5.37
C TYR A 13 27.23 16.53 -4.28
N PHE A 14 27.21 17.72 -3.66
CA PHE A 14 26.25 18.08 -2.61
C PHE A 14 24.87 18.51 -3.12
N VAL A 15 24.58 18.53 -4.42
CA VAL A 15 23.20 18.73 -4.90
C VAL A 15 22.33 17.50 -4.59
N SER A 16 22.81 16.29 -4.89
CA SER A 16 22.04 15.06 -4.74
C SER A 16 21.89 14.60 -3.27
N LEU A 17 20.64 14.42 -2.81
CA LEU A 17 20.31 13.91 -1.46
C LEU A 17 21.00 12.57 -1.14
N PHE A 18 21.03 11.63 -2.10
CA PHE A 18 21.70 10.34 -1.92
C PHE A 18 23.22 10.46 -1.73
N ASN A 19 23.84 11.48 -2.33
CA ASN A 19 25.26 11.76 -2.14
C ASN A 19 25.51 12.44 -0.78
N ARG A 20 24.63 13.36 -0.33
CA ARG A 20 24.66 13.92 1.03
C ARG A 20 24.63 12.80 2.08
N PHE A 21 23.73 11.83 1.91
CA PHE A 21 23.61 10.67 2.79
C PHE A 21 24.85 9.75 2.74
N ASP A 22 25.40 9.46 1.55
CA ASP A 22 26.64 8.67 1.42
C ASP A 22 27.81 9.34 2.17
N CYS A 23 27.91 10.67 2.08
CA CYS A 23 28.90 11.45 2.82
C CYS A 23 28.71 11.35 4.34
N PHE A 24 27.49 11.54 4.83
CA PHE A 24 27.17 11.42 6.27
C PHE A 24 27.55 10.04 6.82
N VAL A 25 27.15 8.97 6.15
CA VAL A 25 27.43 7.58 6.58
C VAL A 25 28.94 7.27 6.57
N VAL A 26 29.70 7.83 5.64
CA VAL A 26 31.17 7.68 5.61
C VAL A 26 31.83 8.49 6.73
N CYS A 27 31.46 9.76 6.90
CA CYS A 27 32.01 10.61 7.96
C CYS A 27 31.71 10.04 9.36
N ALA A 28 30.48 9.61 9.61
CA ALA A 28 30.09 9.03 10.90
C ALA A 28 30.81 7.69 11.19
N GLY A 29 31.08 6.87 10.16
CA GLY A 29 31.86 5.64 10.31
C GLY A 29 33.36 5.87 10.55
N ILE A 30 33.93 6.93 9.97
CA ILE A 30 35.32 7.35 10.26
C ILE A 30 35.40 7.89 11.70
N LEU A 31 34.45 8.75 12.08
CA LEU A 31 34.35 9.30 13.44
C LEU A 31 34.19 8.19 14.50
N GLU A 32 33.33 7.19 14.24
CA GLU A 32 33.21 5.99 15.07
C GLU A 32 34.56 5.30 15.26
N THR A 33 35.27 5.03 14.17
CA THR A 33 36.55 4.31 14.19
C THR A 33 37.59 5.06 15.04
N ILE A 34 37.66 6.39 14.89
CA ILE A 34 38.56 7.25 15.68
C ILE A 34 38.16 7.26 17.17
N LEU A 35 36.87 7.44 17.51
CA LEU A 35 36.44 7.49 18.92
C LEU A 35 36.62 6.16 19.66
N VAL A 36 36.50 5.03 18.95
CA VAL A 36 36.78 3.70 19.50
C VAL A 36 38.28 3.53 19.77
N GLU A 37 39.15 3.93 18.84
CA GLU A 37 40.60 3.79 18.97
C GLU A 37 41.17 4.66 20.09
N VAL A 38 40.72 5.91 20.20
CA VAL A 38 41.18 6.87 21.23
C VAL A 38 40.54 6.57 22.61
N ARG A 39 39.64 5.57 22.71
CA ARG A 39 39.00 5.10 23.96
C ARG A 39 38.30 6.19 24.80
N VAL A 40 37.80 7.24 24.15
CA VAL A 40 37.22 8.42 24.84
C VAL A 40 35.84 8.12 25.45
N MET A 41 35.12 7.12 24.96
CA MET A 41 33.73 6.84 25.35
C MET A 41 33.54 5.63 26.27
N SER A 42 32.43 5.68 27.01
CA SER A 42 31.91 4.55 27.76
C SER A 42 31.50 3.37 26.85
N PRO A 43 31.40 2.13 27.40
CA PRO A 43 30.94 0.97 26.66
C PRO A 43 29.55 1.12 26.02
N LEU A 44 28.68 1.93 26.63
CA LEU A 44 27.35 2.26 26.08
C LEU A 44 27.46 3.15 24.83
N GLY A 45 28.31 4.19 24.86
CA GLY A 45 28.54 5.05 23.70
C GLY A 45 29.11 4.28 22.49
N ILE A 46 30.03 3.34 22.75
CA ILE A 46 30.57 2.45 21.72
C ILE A 46 29.46 1.57 21.10
N SER A 47 28.53 1.04 21.91
CA SER A 47 27.41 0.25 21.41
C SER A 47 26.45 1.06 20.54
N VAL A 48 26.13 2.30 20.94
CA VAL A 48 25.27 3.20 20.14
C VAL A 48 25.92 3.58 18.81
N LEU A 49 27.24 3.88 18.78
CA LEU A 49 27.91 4.19 17.51
C LEU A 49 27.93 2.99 16.54
N ARG A 50 28.03 1.74 17.04
CA ARG A 50 27.92 0.56 16.17
C ARG A 50 26.58 0.50 15.43
N CYS A 51 25.49 1.01 16.02
CA CYS A 51 24.18 1.08 15.36
C CYS A 51 24.17 2.04 14.16
N ILE A 52 25.06 3.05 14.11
CA ILE A 52 25.21 3.94 12.93
C ILE A 52 25.60 3.14 11.68
N ARG A 53 26.30 2.02 11.83
CA ARG A 53 26.64 1.12 10.72
C ARG A 53 25.39 0.57 10.03
N LEU A 54 24.27 0.43 10.74
CA LEU A 54 22.99 -0.01 10.15
C LEU A 54 22.47 0.99 9.12
N LEU A 55 22.78 2.29 9.23
CA LEU A 55 22.40 3.29 8.23
C LEU A 55 22.94 2.98 6.83
N ARG A 56 23.98 2.15 6.71
CA ARG A 56 24.48 1.66 5.41
C ARG A 56 23.41 0.88 4.63
N ILE A 57 22.42 0.28 5.29
CA ILE A 57 21.32 -0.44 4.62
C ILE A 57 20.47 0.48 3.75
N PHE A 58 20.29 1.74 4.16
CA PHE A 58 19.53 2.72 3.36
C PHE A 58 20.19 3.06 2.03
N LYS A 59 21.46 2.69 1.79
CA LYS A 59 22.06 2.77 0.45
C LYS A 59 21.33 1.91 -0.59
N ILE A 60 20.60 0.86 -0.16
CA ILE A 60 19.77 0.02 -1.04
C ILE A 60 18.67 0.83 -1.73
N THR A 61 18.11 1.86 -1.06
CA THR A 61 17.07 2.74 -1.65
C THR A 61 17.51 3.42 -2.95
N ARG A 62 18.81 3.69 -3.11
CA ARG A 62 19.39 4.25 -4.34
C ARG A 62 19.32 3.29 -5.53
N TYR A 63 19.36 1.98 -5.28
CA TYR A 63 19.38 0.95 -6.32
C TYR A 63 17.97 0.40 -6.61
N TRP A 64 17.07 0.46 -5.64
CA TRP A 64 15.69 0.00 -5.76
C TRP A 64 14.76 1.17 -6.04
N THR A 65 14.55 1.48 -7.32
CA THR A 65 13.69 2.57 -7.79
C THR A 65 12.28 2.50 -7.20
N SER A 66 11.67 1.32 -7.13
CA SER A 66 10.35 1.12 -6.49
C SER A 66 10.32 1.55 -5.01
N LEU A 67 11.39 1.25 -4.27
CA LEU A 67 11.52 1.65 -2.86
C LEU A 67 11.77 3.15 -2.71
N SER A 68 12.59 3.74 -3.60
CA SER A 68 12.79 5.20 -3.65
C SER A 68 11.49 5.94 -3.93
N ASN A 69 10.66 5.44 -4.86
CA ASN A 69 9.39 6.06 -5.21
C ASN A 69 8.37 5.95 -4.07
N LEU A 70 8.32 4.81 -3.37
CA LEU A 70 7.49 4.63 -2.18
C LEU A 70 7.88 5.61 -1.06
N VAL A 71 9.19 5.73 -0.77
CA VAL A 71 9.69 6.69 0.23
C VAL A 71 9.38 8.14 -0.16
N ALA A 72 9.47 8.50 -1.45
CA ALA A 72 9.13 9.85 -1.91
C ALA A 72 7.63 10.16 -1.75
N SER A 73 6.73 9.26 -2.15
CA SER A 73 5.27 9.42 -1.96
C SER A 73 4.90 9.50 -0.47
N LEU A 74 5.49 8.65 0.38
CA LEU A 74 5.30 8.72 1.84
C LEU A 74 5.73 10.08 2.42
N LEU A 75 6.89 10.61 2.00
CA LEU A 75 7.37 11.91 2.49
C LEU A 75 6.51 13.08 2.00
N ASN A 76 5.89 12.97 0.82
CA ASN A 76 4.94 13.96 0.33
C ASN A 76 3.65 13.96 1.17
N SER A 77 3.07 12.79 1.47
CA SER A 77 1.84 12.69 2.25
C SER A 77 2.00 13.06 3.73
N VAL A 78 3.20 12.88 4.31
CA VAL A 78 3.53 13.40 5.67
C VAL A 78 3.18 14.88 5.85
N ARG A 79 3.34 15.71 4.80
CA ARG A 79 3.01 17.15 4.89
C ARG A 79 1.51 17.41 5.05
N SER A 80 0.66 16.60 4.42
CA SER A 80 -0.81 16.72 4.56
C SER A 80 -1.25 16.41 5.99
N ILE A 81 -0.70 15.32 6.56
CA ILE A 81 -1.17 14.74 7.82
C ILE A 81 -0.46 15.27 9.08
N ALA A 82 0.60 16.06 8.93
CA ALA A 82 1.36 16.61 10.05
C ALA A 82 0.49 17.43 11.02
N SER A 83 -0.55 18.11 10.52
CA SER A 83 -1.54 18.84 11.32
C SER A 83 -2.38 17.92 12.21
N LEU A 84 -2.81 16.77 11.68
CA LEU A 84 -3.58 15.75 12.40
C LEU A 84 -2.70 14.98 13.41
N LEU A 85 -1.45 14.68 13.05
CA LEU A 85 -0.47 14.09 13.97
C LEU A 85 -0.13 15.03 15.13
N LEU A 86 -0.03 16.34 14.87
CA LEU A 86 0.16 17.35 15.92
C LEU A 86 -1.06 17.43 16.86
N LEU A 87 -2.29 17.36 16.32
CA LEU A 87 -3.52 17.33 17.12
C LEU A 87 -3.58 16.08 18.01
N LEU A 88 -3.26 14.90 17.46
CA LEU A 88 -3.17 13.65 18.20
C LEU A 88 -2.10 13.72 19.31
N PHE A 89 -0.92 14.26 19.00
CA PHE A 89 0.15 14.40 19.99
C PHE A 89 -0.22 15.39 21.11
N LEU A 90 -0.89 16.50 20.78
CA LEU A 90 -1.43 17.44 21.76
C LEU A 90 -2.49 16.77 22.66
N PHE A 91 -3.40 15.98 22.08
CA PHE A 91 -4.38 15.19 22.83
C PHE A 91 -3.70 14.20 23.80
N ILE A 92 -2.69 13.47 23.34
CA ILE A 92 -1.88 12.58 24.18
C ILE A 92 -1.24 13.35 25.34
N ILE A 93 -0.63 14.53 25.10
CA ILE A 93 -0.02 15.36 26.16
C ILE A 93 -1.07 15.80 27.19
N ILE A 94 -2.23 16.28 26.75
CA ILE A 94 -3.32 16.73 27.64
C ILE A 94 -3.76 15.59 28.56
N PHE A 95 -4.03 14.41 27.99
CA PHE A 95 -4.44 13.24 28.78
C PHE A 95 -3.31 12.70 29.67
N SER A 96 -2.05 12.79 29.24
CA SER A 96 -0.90 12.38 30.06
C SER A 96 -0.77 13.26 31.29
N LEU A 97 -0.84 14.59 31.13
CA LEU A 97 -0.80 15.54 32.24
C LEU A 97 -2.01 15.39 33.16
N LEU A 98 -3.22 15.21 32.62
CA LEU A 98 -4.42 14.94 33.41
C LEU A 98 -4.29 13.62 34.20
N GLY A 99 -3.75 12.57 33.57
CA GLY A 99 -3.46 11.29 34.23
C GLY A 99 -2.45 11.44 35.37
N MET A 100 -1.41 12.24 35.21
CA MET A 100 -0.48 12.57 36.30
C MET A 100 -1.18 13.25 37.49
N GLN A 101 -2.11 14.18 37.24
CA GLN A 101 -2.86 14.83 38.33
C GLN A 101 -3.85 13.87 39.03
N LEU A 102 -4.42 12.91 38.30
CA LEU A 102 -5.38 11.95 38.85
C LEU A 102 -4.69 10.77 39.56
N PHE A 103 -3.61 10.22 39.00
CA PHE A 103 -3.04 8.93 39.42
C PHE A 103 -1.59 8.98 39.90
N GLY A 104 -0.86 10.08 39.68
CA GLY A 104 0.56 10.18 40.01
C GLY A 104 0.83 9.89 41.50
N GLY A 105 1.71 8.92 41.77
CA GLY A 105 2.08 8.48 43.11
C GLY A 105 1.03 7.61 43.84
N LYS A 106 -0.12 7.31 43.23
CA LYS A 106 -1.22 6.55 43.85
C LYS A 106 -1.20 5.04 43.57
N TYR A 107 -0.26 4.57 42.74
CA TYR A 107 -0.14 3.15 42.40
C TYR A 107 0.79 2.42 43.40
N ASN A 108 0.71 2.81 44.67
CA ASN A 108 1.52 2.34 45.79
C ASN A 108 0.80 1.23 46.58
N PHE A 109 0.38 0.18 45.87
CA PHE A 109 -0.32 -0.96 46.45
C PHE A 109 0.61 -1.82 47.32
N ASP A 110 0.07 -2.37 48.41
CA ASP A 110 0.78 -3.31 49.30
C ASP A 110 0.72 -4.74 48.74
N ASP A 111 1.13 -4.90 47.48
CA ASP A 111 1.23 -6.19 46.79
C ASP A 111 2.58 -6.34 46.08
N MET A 112 2.94 -7.58 45.73
CA MET A 112 4.18 -7.88 45.02
C MET A 112 4.07 -7.63 43.50
N VAL A 113 3.02 -6.95 43.02
CA VAL A 113 2.70 -6.83 41.59
C VAL A 113 3.24 -5.50 41.04
N VAL A 114 4.36 -5.59 40.33
CA VAL A 114 5.01 -4.42 39.71
C VAL A 114 4.19 -3.92 38.52
N ARG A 115 3.44 -2.85 38.74
CA ARG A 115 2.72 -2.11 37.70
C ARG A 115 3.69 -1.20 36.96
N ARG A 116 3.81 -1.39 35.64
CA ARG A 116 4.74 -0.61 34.79
C ARG A 116 4.06 0.62 34.18
N SER A 117 2.78 0.49 33.84
CA SER A 117 2.00 1.53 33.15
C SER A 117 1.40 2.52 34.16
N THR A 118 2.27 3.27 34.83
CA THR A 118 1.90 4.26 35.86
C THR A 118 1.83 5.68 35.29
N PHE A 119 1.52 6.66 36.15
CA PHE A 119 1.45 8.08 35.82
C PHE A 119 2.38 8.93 36.71
N ASP A 120 3.45 8.33 37.26
CA ASP A 120 4.30 9.00 38.26
C ASP A 120 5.25 10.05 37.67
N ASN A 121 5.58 9.92 36.39
CA ASN A 121 6.43 10.86 35.66
C ASN A 121 5.91 11.04 34.22
N PHE A 122 6.25 12.18 33.60
CA PHE A 122 5.67 12.55 32.30
C PHE A 122 5.99 11.58 31.16
N PRO A 123 7.23 11.09 30.96
CA PRO A 123 7.50 10.06 29.94
C PRO A 123 6.73 8.76 30.16
N GLN A 124 6.60 8.29 31.42
CA GLN A 124 5.85 7.09 31.73
C GLN A 124 4.35 7.28 31.50
N ALA A 125 3.79 8.42 31.91
CA ALA A 125 2.39 8.78 31.62
C ALA A 125 2.12 8.84 30.11
N LEU A 126 3.05 9.38 29.31
CA LEU A 126 2.95 9.42 27.85
C LEU A 126 2.86 8.01 27.24
N LEU A 127 3.66 7.07 27.73
CA LEU A 127 3.62 5.67 27.32
C LEU A 127 2.34 4.96 27.77
N SER A 128 1.89 5.20 29.00
CA SER A 128 0.64 4.64 29.54
C SER A 128 -0.59 5.14 28.75
N VAL A 129 -0.63 6.43 28.37
CA VAL A 129 -1.67 6.98 27.49
C VAL A 129 -1.59 6.38 26.09
N PHE A 130 -0.40 6.23 25.52
CA PHE A 130 -0.22 5.59 24.21
C PHE A 130 -0.70 4.12 24.22
N GLN A 131 -0.41 3.36 25.27
CA GLN A 131 -0.91 2.00 25.46
C GLN A 131 -2.44 1.94 25.55
N ILE A 132 -3.08 2.90 26.25
CA ILE A 132 -4.55 2.98 26.27
C ILE A 132 -5.10 3.27 24.87
N LEU A 133 -4.43 4.10 24.08
CA LEU A 133 -4.84 4.40 22.70
C LEU A 133 -4.68 3.21 21.74
N THR A 134 -3.66 2.35 21.90
CA THR A 134 -3.55 1.12 21.10
C THR A 134 -4.59 0.07 21.49
N GLY A 135 -5.25 0.23 22.65
CA GLY A 135 -6.19 -0.74 23.19
C GLY A 135 -5.53 -1.99 23.76
N GLU A 136 -4.22 -1.96 24.02
CA GLU A 136 -3.47 -3.08 24.60
C GLU A 136 -3.51 -3.00 26.13
N ASP A 137 -4.19 -3.95 26.78
CA ASP A 137 -4.27 -4.07 28.24
C ASP A 137 -4.78 -2.81 28.98
N TRP A 138 -5.49 -1.92 28.28
CA TRP A 138 -6.05 -0.67 28.81
C TRP A 138 -6.99 -0.89 30.00
N ASN A 139 -7.66 -2.05 30.01
CA ASN A 139 -8.53 -2.51 31.10
C ASN A 139 -7.75 -2.75 32.40
N SER A 140 -6.49 -3.23 32.32
CA SER A 140 -5.62 -3.41 33.48
C SER A 140 -5.23 -2.06 34.07
N VAL A 141 -4.79 -1.12 33.22
CA VAL A 141 -4.47 0.26 33.63
C VAL A 141 -5.68 0.98 34.24
N MET A 142 -6.89 0.74 33.71
CA MET A 142 -8.15 1.24 34.26
C MET A 142 -8.46 0.62 35.63
N ASN A 143 -8.29 -0.70 35.77
CA ASN A 143 -8.54 -1.41 37.03
C ASN A 143 -7.61 -0.92 38.14
N ASP A 144 -6.32 -0.74 37.84
CA ASP A 144 -5.36 -0.12 38.76
C ASP A 144 -5.78 1.31 39.12
N GLY A 145 -6.25 2.10 38.15
CA GLY A 145 -6.79 3.43 38.38
C GLY A 145 -8.00 3.47 39.32
N ILE A 146 -8.88 2.47 39.26
CA ILE A 146 -10.04 2.31 40.17
C ILE A 146 -9.57 1.85 41.56
N MET A 147 -8.65 0.88 41.63
CA MET A 147 -8.08 0.41 42.90
C MET A 147 -7.35 1.51 43.66
N ALA A 148 -6.64 2.40 42.96
CA ALA A 148 -5.97 3.58 43.52
C ALA A 148 -6.93 4.58 44.22
N TYR A 149 -8.25 4.44 44.03
CA TYR A 149 -9.30 5.24 44.65
C TYR A 149 -10.23 4.42 45.58
N GLY A 150 -9.74 3.29 46.10
CA GLY A 150 -10.47 2.44 47.06
C GLY A 150 -11.29 1.31 46.41
N GLY A 151 -11.04 0.99 45.14
CA GLY A 151 -11.62 -0.15 44.46
C GLY A 151 -12.99 0.11 43.83
N PRO A 152 -13.77 -0.96 43.50
CA PRO A 152 -15.00 -0.88 42.74
C PRO A 152 -16.19 -0.40 43.60
N SER A 153 -16.01 0.73 44.28
CA SER A 153 -17.01 1.44 45.07
C SER A 153 -17.05 2.92 44.69
N PHE A 154 -18.12 3.62 45.07
CA PHE A 154 -18.16 5.08 44.94
C PHE A 154 -17.21 5.71 45.98
N PRO A 155 -16.32 6.64 45.61
CA PRO A 155 -16.23 7.35 44.33
C PRO A 155 -15.26 6.74 43.29
N GLY A 156 -14.45 5.74 43.63
CA GLY A 156 -13.39 5.21 42.77
C GLY A 156 -13.84 4.72 41.38
N VAL A 157 -15.06 4.18 41.27
CA VAL A 157 -15.64 3.80 39.96
C VAL A 157 -15.79 4.99 39.02
N LEU A 158 -16.02 6.22 39.50
CA LEU A 158 -16.14 7.41 38.63
C LEU A 158 -14.87 7.67 37.80
N VAL A 159 -13.73 7.19 38.28
CA VAL A 159 -12.43 7.39 37.64
C VAL A 159 -12.32 6.58 36.33
N CYS A 160 -13.18 5.58 36.10
CA CYS A 160 -13.27 4.87 34.81
C CYS A 160 -13.63 5.81 33.65
N ILE A 161 -14.32 6.92 33.92
CA ILE A 161 -14.75 7.91 32.92
C ILE A 161 -13.55 8.52 32.20
N TYR A 162 -12.43 8.75 32.89
CA TYR A 162 -11.18 9.22 32.26
C TYR A 162 -10.70 8.25 31.18
N PHE A 163 -10.67 6.95 31.48
CA PHE A 163 -10.22 5.91 30.56
C PHE A 163 -11.18 5.72 29.38
N ILE A 164 -12.50 5.77 29.62
CA ILE A 164 -13.52 5.66 28.57
C ILE A 164 -13.43 6.85 27.60
N ILE A 165 -13.32 8.08 28.11
CA ILE A 165 -13.19 9.28 27.26
C ILE A 165 -11.86 9.23 26.48
N LEU A 166 -10.75 8.89 27.13
CA LEU A 166 -9.44 8.73 26.48
C LEU A 166 -9.52 7.70 25.34
N PHE A 167 -10.06 6.52 25.61
CA PHE A 167 -10.17 5.45 24.63
C PHE A 167 -11.08 5.83 23.45
N VAL A 168 -12.29 6.33 23.72
CA VAL A 168 -13.29 6.65 22.67
C VAL A 168 -12.86 7.86 21.84
N CYS A 169 -12.53 8.99 22.49
CA CYS A 169 -12.16 10.21 21.77
C CYS A 169 -10.80 10.06 21.08
N GLY A 170 -9.85 9.37 21.71
CA GLY A 170 -8.53 9.12 21.14
C GLY A 170 -8.56 8.21 19.92
N ASN A 171 -9.31 7.09 19.98
CA ASN A 171 -9.50 6.23 18.80
C ASN A 171 -10.31 6.92 17.69
N TYR A 172 -11.25 7.81 18.02
CA TYR A 172 -11.93 8.64 17.01
C TYR A 172 -10.95 9.58 16.27
N ILE A 173 -10.02 10.21 17.00
CA ILE A 173 -8.96 11.03 16.37
C ILE A 173 -8.04 10.16 15.51
N LEU A 174 -7.60 8.99 16.00
CA LEU A 174 -6.78 8.03 15.24
C LEU A 174 -7.47 7.55 13.96
N LEU A 175 -8.77 7.24 14.02
CA LEU A 175 -9.56 6.82 12.87
C LEU A 175 -9.63 7.94 11.83
N ASN A 176 -9.84 9.19 12.24
CA ASN A 176 -9.84 10.34 11.34
C ASN A 176 -8.46 10.59 10.70
N VAL A 177 -7.36 10.38 11.44
CA VAL A 177 -5.99 10.42 10.88
C VAL A 177 -5.82 9.32 9.82
N PHE A 178 -6.20 8.08 10.11
CA PHE A 178 -6.10 6.96 9.18
C PHE A 178 -6.96 7.16 7.91
N LEU A 179 -8.20 7.62 8.07
CA LEU A 179 -9.09 7.91 6.95
C LEU A 179 -8.56 9.03 6.06
N ALA A 180 -8.01 10.12 6.64
CA ALA A 180 -7.37 11.17 5.87
C ALA A 180 -6.17 10.64 5.06
N ILE A 181 -5.28 9.86 5.68
CA ILE A 181 -4.17 9.19 5.00
C ILE A 181 -4.66 8.31 3.84
N ALA A 182 -5.70 7.50 4.08
CA ALA A 182 -6.22 6.57 3.09
C ALA A 182 -6.85 7.30 1.89
N VAL A 183 -7.63 8.36 2.13
CA VAL A 183 -8.26 9.17 1.08
C VAL A 183 -7.21 9.93 0.26
N ASP A 184 -6.26 10.60 0.91
CA ASP A 184 -5.18 11.33 0.22
C ASP A 184 -4.33 10.40 -0.65
N ASN A 185 -3.90 9.24 -0.10
CA ASN A 185 -3.09 8.28 -0.84
C ASN A 185 -3.86 7.61 -2.00
N LEU A 186 -5.17 7.37 -1.86
CA LEU A 186 -6.00 6.84 -2.95
C LEU A 186 -6.16 7.87 -4.07
N ALA A 187 -6.39 9.14 -3.73
CA ALA A 187 -6.47 10.22 -4.70
C ALA A 187 -5.12 10.46 -5.42
N GLU A 188 -3.99 10.41 -4.70
CA GLU A 188 -2.66 10.49 -5.30
C GLU A 188 -2.42 9.32 -6.26
N ALA A 189 -2.72 8.08 -5.84
CA ALA A 189 -2.58 6.88 -6.68
C ALA A 189 -3.46 6.89 -7.94
N GLU A 190 -4.70 7.39 -7.85
CA GLU A 190 -5.58 7.55 -9.01
C GLU A 190 -5.01 8.58 -9.99
N SER A 191 -4.56 9.74 -9.49
CA SER A 191 -3.97 10.81 -10.32
C SER A 191 -2.65 10.39 -10.99
N LEU A 192 -1.82 9.62 -10.30
CA LEU A 192 -0.60 9.03 -10.87
C LEU A 192 -0.94 7.99 -11.95
N THR A 193 -1.98 7.19 -11.75
CA THR A 193 -2.39 6.14 -12.69
C THR A 193 -3.02 6.73 -13.96
N SER A 194 -3.84 7.78 -13.84
CA SER A 194 -4.39 8.49 -15.00
C SER A 194 -3.29 9.21 -15.79
N ALA A 195 -2.43 9.97 -15.14
CA ALA A 195 -1.30 10.66 -15.79
C ALA A 195 -0.35 9.67 -16.51
N GLN A 196 -0.08 8.50 -15.93
CA GLN A 196 0.71 7.45 -16.60
C GLN A 196 0.00 6.86 -17.82
N ARG A 197 -1.33 6.71 -17.80
CA ARG A 197 -2.12 6.24 -18.95
C ARG A 197 -2.13 7.28 -20.07
N GLU A 198 -2.40 8.54 -19.74
CA GLU A 198 -2.37 9.65 -20.70
C GLU A 198 -0.99 9.79 -21.36
N ALA A 199 0.09 9.78 -20.59
CA ALA A 199 1.46 9.83 -21.13
C ALA A 199 1.79 8.59 -21.99
N ALA A 200 1.26 7.41 -21.67
CA ALA A 200 1.45 6.19 -22.46
C ALA A 200 0.63 6.23 -23.78
N GLU A 201 -0.57 6.80 -23.76
CA GLU A 201 -1.43 6.99 -24.93
C GLU A 201 -0.89 8.09 -25.84
N GLU A 202 -0.41 9.20 -25.30
CA GLU A 202 0.26 10.26 -26.07
C GLU A 202 1.55 9.72 -26.71
N LYS A 203 2.34 8.93 -25.98
CA LYS A 203 3.53 8.27 -26.53
C LYS A 203 3.21 7.21 -27.59
N LYS A 204 2.00 6.61 -27.57
CA LYS A 204 1.48 5.77 -28.65
C LYS A 204 1.02 6.60 -29.85
N ARG A 205 0.26 7.69 -29.66
CA ARG A 205 -0.15 8.63 -30.71
C ARG A 205 1.05 9.20 -31.45
N ARG A 206 2.02 9.79 -30.74
CA ARG A 206 3.28 10.30 -31.30
C ARG A 206 4.10 9.21 -32.03
N ARG A 207 3.98 7.94 -31.66
CA ARG A 207 4.61 6.81 -32.38
C ARG A 207 3.85 6.43 -33.66
N LEU A 208 2.52 6.46 -33.62
CA LEU A 208 1.66 6.21 -34.79
C LEU A 208 1.78 7.35 -35.81
N GLU A 209 1.77 8.61 -35.37
CA GLU A 209 2.00 9.80 -36.23
C GLU A 209 3.37 9.74 -36.91
N ARG A 210 4.44 9.39 -36.18
CA ARG A 210 5.78 9.18 -36.76
C ARG A 210 5.87 7.99 -37.72
N ALA A 211 5.03 6.97 -37.54
CA ALA A 211 4.97 5.82 -38.44
C ALA A 211 4.10 6.09 -39.67
N ALA A 212 3.07 6.92 -39.54
CA ALA A 212 2.17 7.31 -40.62
C ALA A 212 2.76 8.41 -41.52
N ASN A 213 3.58 9.31 -40.96
CA ASN A 213 4.07 10.49 -41.67
C ASN A 213 5.61 10.66 -41.56
N PRO A 214 6.39 9.79 -42.24
CA PRO A 214 7.85 9.76 -42.13
C PRO A 214 8.60 10.90 -42.86
N GLY A 215 7.94 11.73 -43.67
CA GLY A 215 8.61 12.65 -44.63
C GLY A 215 8.63 14.15 -44.31
N ARG A 216 7.90 14.64 -43.30
CA ARG A 216 7.75 16.09 -43.03
C ARG A 216 9.06 16.78 -42.57
N SER A 217 9.35 17.95 -43.15
CA SER A 217 10.54 18.76 -42.89
C SER A 217 10.60 19.32 -41.45
N GLU A 218 11.82 19.54 -40.92
CA GLU A 218 12.04 20.06 -39.56
C GLU A 218 11.54 21.51 -39.39
N GLU A 219 11.66 22.37 -40.41
CA GLU A 219 11.22 23.76 -40.32
C GLU A 219 9.70 23.91 -40.20
N GLU A 220 8.95 23.06 -40.90
CA GLU A 220 7.49 23.03 -40.88
C GLU A 220 6.96 22.62 -39.50
N LYS A 221 7.58 21.60 -38.88
CA LYS A 221 7.32 21.20 -37.49
C LYS A 221 7.60 22.35 -36.51
N LEU A 222 8.67 23.12 -36.74
CA LEU A 222 9.02 24.27 -35.89
C LEU A 222 8.02 25.43 -36.06
N LEU A 223 7.52 25.67 -37.27
CA LEU A 223 6.51 26.68 -37.57
C LEU A 223 5.14 26.30 -36.97
N LEU A 224 4.66 25.08 -37.20
CA LEU A 224 3.43 24.57 -36.58
C LEU A 224 3.48 24.66 -35.06
N LYS A 225 4.59 24.23 -34.44
CA LYS A 225 4.76 24.32 -32.98
C LYS A 225 4.80 25.75 -32.46
N LYS A 226 5.37 26.71 -33.22
CA LYS A 226 5.28 28.15 -32.89
C LYS A 226 3.86 28.69 -33.04
N LEU A 227 3.09 28.19 -34.01
CA LEU A 227 1.74 28.65 -34.32
C LEU A 227 0.71 28.10 -33.31
N GLU A 228 0.86 26.85 -32.85
CA GLU A 228 0.14 26.30 -31.69
C GLU A 228 0.47 27.08 -30.40
N LEU A 229 1.76 27.33 -30.13
CA LEU A 229 2.19 28.06 -28.93
C LEU A 229 1.76 29.54 -28.97
N ALA A 230 1.51 30.09 -30.16
CA ALA A 230 0.85 31.38 -30.34
C ALA A 230 -0.67 31.30 -30.08
N LYS A 231 -1.38 30.27 -30.57
CA LYS A 231 -2.80 30.04 -30.26
C LYS A 231 -3.04 29.85 -28.75
N LEU A 232 -2.24 29.02 -28.10
CA LEU A 232 -2.27 28.79 -26.64
C LEU A 232 -1.93 30.04 -25.80
N LYS A 233 -1.31 31.07 -26.40
CA LYS A 233 -1.10 32.39 -25.79
C LYS A 233 -2.22 33.38 -26.09
N ALA A 234 -2.96 33.19 -27.18
CA ALA A 234 -4.12 34.00 -27.53
C ALA A 234 -5.38 33.56 -26.75
N GLU A 235 -5.54 32.26 -26.49
CA GLU A 235 -6.53 31.72 -25.56
C GLU A 235 -6.07 31.96 -24.11
N GLY A 236 -6.64 32.97 -23.47
CA GLY A 236 -6.21 33.44 -22.15
C GLY A 236 -6.29 32.38 -21.05
N ILE A 237 -5.14 31.77 -20.72
CA ILE A 237 -5.02 30.74 -19.69
C ILE A 237 -5.51 31.27 -18.32
N PRO A 238 -6.45 30.58 -17.62
CA PRO A 238 -6.88 30.97 -16.29
C PRO A 238 -5.72 30.91 -15.29
N THR A 239 -5.63 31.92 -14.43
CA THR A 239 -4.45 32.22 -13.58
C THR A 239 -4.04 31.12 -12.60
N THR A 240 -4.92 30.16 -12.29
CA THR A 240 -4.64 29.02 -11.43
C THR A 240 -3.88 27.88 -12.14
N ALA A 241 -3.96 27.77 -13.47
CA ALA A 241 -3.28 26.72 -14.23
C ALA A 241 -1.79 27.03 -14.46
N LYS A 242 -1.43 28.30 -14.72
CA LYS A 242 -0.03 28.74 -14.95
C LYS A 242 0.91 28.34 -13.81
N LEU A 243 0.49 28.57 -12.56
CA LEU A 243 1.29 28.26 -11.37
C LEU A 243 1.69 26.78 -11.26
N LYS A 244 0.87 25.84 -11.74
CA LYS A 244 1.21 24.40 -11.74
C LYS A 244 2.04 23.97 -12.95
N VAL A 245 1.92 24.67 -14.09
CA VAL A 245 2.71 24.37 -15.30
C VAL A 245 4.15 24.87 -15.13
N ASP A 246 4.34 26.08 -14.58
CA ASP A 246 5.68 26.63 -14.32
C ASP A 246 6.48 25.76 -13.32
N GLU A 247 5.81 25.21 -12.30
CA GLU A 247 6.41 24.28 -11.32
C GLU A 247 6.75 22.90 -11.93
N PHE A 248 6.05 22.48 -12.99
CA PHE A 248 6.31 21.24 -13.72
C PHE A 248 7.40 21.40 -14.78
N GLU A 249 7.41 22.50 -15.56
CA GLU A 249 8.45 22.78 -16.55
C GLU A 249 9.84 22.99 -15.91
N ALA A 250 9.90 23.53 -14.69
CA ALA A 250 11.14 23.62 -13.92
C ALA A 250 11.79 22.25 -13.66
N ASN A 251 10.99 21.20 -13.41
CA ASN A 251 11.49 19.84 -13.15
C ASN A 251 11.85 19.05 -14.41
N VAL A 252 11.31 19.41 -15.58
CA VAL A 252 11.55 18.66 -16.84
C VAL A 252 12.83 19.15 -17.55
N ASN A 253 13.25 20.40 -17.33
CA ASN A 253 14.42 20.99 -18.00
C ASN A 253 15.79 20.46 -17.53
N GLU A 254 15.87 19.61 -16.49
CA GLU A 254 17.13 18.99 -16.04
C GLU A 254 17.60 17.80 -16.90
N VAL A 255 16.79 17.27 -17.83
CA VAL A 255 17.15 16.09 -18.64
C VAL A 255 17.26 16.43 -20.13
N LYS A 256 18.47 16.80 -20.56
CA LYS A 256 18.84 16.89 -21.99
C LYS A 256 19.23 15.53 -22.56
N ASP A 257 18.51 15.07 -23.57
CA ASP A 257 18.81 13.85 -24.34
C ASP A 257 19.83 14.16 -25.47
N PRO A 258 20.90 13.37 -25.73
CA PRO A 258 22.10 13.89 -26.41
C PRO A 258 22.17 13.84 -27.95
N TYR A 259 21.15 13.40 -28.69
CA TYR A 259 21.27 13.14 -30.14
C TYR A 259 20.20 13.79 -31.04
N PRO A 260 20.60 14.49 -32.14
CA PRO A 260 19.71 14.96 -33.20
C PRO A 260 19.58 13.93 -34.35
N SER A 261 18.53 14.06 -35.17
CA SER A 261 18.26 13.21 -36.35
C SER A 261 17.98 14.05 -37.61
N ALA A 262 18.42 13.57 -38.78
CA ALA A 262 18.60 14.38 -39.99
C ALA A 262 17.63 14.10 -41.16
N ASP A 263 17.36 15.16 -41.93
CA ASP A 263 17.22 15.31 -43.40
C ASP A 263 16.21 14.51 -44.29
N PHE A 264 15.27 15.29 -44.88
CA PHE A 264 14.80 15.30 -46.31
C PHE A 264 13.80 14.21 -46.86
N PRO A 265 12.99 14.47 -47.93
CA PRO A 265 11.75 15.29 -47.92
C PRO A 265 10.52 14.65 -48.67
N GLY A 266 9.33 15.29 -48.66
CA GLY A 266 8.34 15.21 -49.77
C GLY A 266 6.84 15.19 -49.42
N ASP A 267 6.11 16.16 -49.98
CA ASP A 267 4.65 16.35 -50.16
C ASP A 267 3.87 15.07 -50.59
N ASP A 268 2.54 14.88 -50.45
CA ASP A 268 1.38 15.65 -49.95
C ASP A 268 0.61 14.76 -48.90
N GLU A 269 -0.58 15.01 -48.33
CA GLU A 269 -1.64 16.05 -48.43
C GLU A 269 -2.27 16.24 -47.02
N GLU A 270 -3.50 16.78 -46.87
CA GLU A 270 -4.23 16.86 -45.59
C GLU A 270 -5.59 16.14 -45.59
N GLU A 271 -5.76 15.14 -44.72
CA GLU A 271 -7.06 14.63 -44.25
C GLU A 271 -7.13 14.70 -42.72
N GLU A 272 -8.19 15.31 -42.18
CA GLU A 272 -8.43 15.39 -40.72
C GLU A 272 -8.86 14.02 -40.15
N PRO A 273 -8.20 13.48 -39.12
CA PRO A 273 -8.58 12.18 -38.56
C PRO A 273 -9.76 12.30 -37.59
N GLU A 274 -10.90 11.70 -37.94
CA GLU A 274 -12.04 11.53 -37.02
C GLU A 274 -11.61 10.83 -35.71
N PHE A 275 -12.09 11.31 -34.58
CA PHE A 275 -11.84 10.68 -33.28
C PHE A 275 -12.55 9.31 -33.21
N PRO A 276 -11.82 8.19 -33.03
CA PRO A 276 -12.48 6.91 -32.76
C PRO A 276 -13.12 6.98 -31.37
N LEU A 277 -14.44 6.99 -31.33
CA LEU A 277 -15.23 6.84 -30.11
C LEU A 277 -14.89 5.49 -29.46
N SER A 278 -14.03 5.52 -28.44
CA SER A 278 -13.77 4.35 -27.61
C SER A 278 -15.10 3.85 -27.01
N PRO A 279 -15.39 2.53 -27.05
CA PRO A 279 -16.60 2.02 -26.44
C PRO A 279 -16.63 2.41 -24.96
N ARG A 280 -17.71 3.08 -24.52
CA ARG A 280 -17.88 3.43 -23.10
C ARG A 280 -17.61 2.20 -22.22
N PRO A 281 -16.86 2.33 -21.11
CA PRO A 281 -16.70 1.23 -20.18
C PRO A 281 -18.09 0.80 -19.70
N ARG A 282 -18.44 -0.47 -19.95
CA ARG A 282 -19.73 -1.02 -19.52
C ARG A 282 -19.74 -1.14 -18.00
N PRO A 283 -20.89 -0.96 -17.33
CA PRO A 283 -21.00 -1.23 -15.91
C PRO A 283 -20.55 -2.66 -15.59
N LEU A 284 -19.73 -2.83 -14.54
CA LEU A 284 -19.19 -4.14 -14.14
C LEU A 284 -20.26 -5.22 -13.87
N ALA A 285 -21.52 -4.81 -13.65
CA ALA A 285 -22.67 -5.70 -13.50
C ALA A 285 -23.02 -6.49 -14.78
N GLU A 286 -22.76 -5.97 -15.99
CA GLU A 286 -23.04 -6.70 -17.25
C GLU A 286 -22.04 -7.81 -17.58
N LEU A 287 -20.94 -7.92 -16.83
CA LEU A 287 -19.96 -8.99 -16.98
C LEU A 287 -20.43 -10.33 -16.36
N GLN A 288 -21.59 -10.36 -15.70
CA GLN A 288 -22.16 -11.59 -15.16
C GLN A 288 -22.85 -12.45 -16.25
N LEU A 289 -22.10 -13.43 -16.73
CA LEU A 289 -22.57 -14.81 -16.91
C LEU A 289 -23.75 -15.02 -17.87
N LYS A 290 -23.54 -14.72 -19.16
CA LYS A 290 -23.79 -15.76 -20.18
C LYS A 290 -22.48 -16.49 -20.46
N GLU A 291 -22.20 -17.46 -19.60
CA GLU A 291 -21.19 -18.49 -19.85
C GLU A 291 -21.58 -19.24 -21.13
N LYS A 292 -21.03 -18.80 -22.27
CA LYS A 292 -21.22 -19.48 -23.55
C LYS A 292 -20.60 -20.87 -23.39
N ALA A 293 -21.44 -21.90 -23.35
CA ALA A 293 -21.02 -23.29 -23.22
C ALA A 293 -19.82 -23.57 -24.14
N VAL A 294 -18.71 -23.98 -23.54
CA VAL A 294 -17.42 -24.12 -24.25
C VAL A 294 -17.62 -25.10 -25.42
N PRO A 295 -17.25 -24.73 -26.67
CA PRO A 295 -17.42 -25.62 -27.80
C PRO A 295 -16.56 -26.87 -27.63
N MET A 296 -17.12 -28.05 -27.90
CA MET A 296 -16.41 -29.33 -27.73
C MET A 296 -15.09 -29.33 -28.52
N PRO A 297 -13.94 -29.64 -27.87
CA PRO A 297 -12.66 -29.73 -28.57
C PRO A 297 -12.64 -30.84 -29.63
N ASN A 298 -12.06 -30.55 -30.80
CA ASN A 298 -11.98 -31.48 -31.93
C ASN A 298 -11.02 -32.67 -31.73
N ALA A 299 -10.24 -32.71 -30.65
CA ALA A 299 -9.35 -33.82 -30.30
C ALA A 299 -10.12 -35.05 -29.79
N SER A 300 -9.49 -36.24 -29.74
CA SER A 300 -10.05 -37.45 -29.11
C SER A 300 -9.86 -37.45 -27.59
N SER A 301 -10.89 -37.87 -26.83
CA SER A 301 -10.76 -38.05 -25.37
C SER A 301 -10.14 -39.41 -25.06
N PHE A 302 -9.19 -39.44 -24.11
CA PHE A 302 -8.42 -40.64 -23.74
C PHE A 302 -7.79 -41.39 -24.94
N PHE A 303 -7.51 -40.68 -26.04
CA PHE A 303 -7.07 -41.23 -27.34
C PHE A 303 -8.01 -42.27 -27.99
N ILE A 304 -9.09 -42.67 -27.34
CA ILE A 304 -10.02 -43.75 -27.75
C ILE A 304 -11.36 -43.18 -28.25
N PHE A 305 -11.83 -42.05 -27.69
CA PHE A 305 -13.17 -41.53 -27.97
C PHE A 305 -13.17 -40.37 -28.99
N SER A 306 -13.52 -40.70 -30.23
CA SER A 306 -13.78 -39.75 -31.32
C SER A 306 -14.83 -38.68 -30.95
N PRO A 307 -14.73 -37.42 -31.45
CA PRO A 307 -15.70 -36.34 -31.20
C PRO A 307 -17.17 -36.68 -31.55
N THR A 308 -17.40 -37.70 -32.36
CA THR A 308 -18.76 -38.11 -32.76
C THR A 308 -19.48 -39.01 -31.74
N ASN A 309 -18.76 -39.61 -30.77
CA ASN A 309 -19.31 -40.61 -29.86
C ASN A 309 -20.42 -40.06 -28.94
N LYS A 310 -21.53 -40.81 -28.85
CA LYS A 310 -22.72 -40.47 -28.05
C LYS A 310 -22.42 -40.33 -26.55
N LEU A 311 -21.55 -41.16 -25.98
CA LEU A 311 -21.20 -41.11 -24.55
C LEU A 311 -20.48 -39.82 -24.18
N ARG A 312 -19.48 -39.42 -24.99
CA ARG A 312 -18.74 -38.17 -24.79
C ARG A 312 -19.64 -36.93 -24.91
N LYS A 313 -20.56 -36.93 -25.89
CA LYS A 313 -21.57 -35.87 -26.04
C LYS A 313 -22.54 -35.81 -24.86
N LEU A 314 -22.87 -36.95 -24.25
CA LEU A 314 -23.70 -37.01 -23.05
C LEU A 314 -22.95 -36.45 -21.83
N CYS A 315 -21.70 -36.87 -21.59
CA CYS A 315 -20.88 -36.35 -20.49
C CYS A 315 -20.71 -34.83 -20.60
N HIS A 316 -20.32 -34.32 -21.78
CA HIS A 316 -20.21 -32.88 -22.05
C HIS A 316 -21.53 -32.12 -21.84
N ARG A 317 -22.69 -32.75 -22.07
CA ARG A 317 -24.01 -32.15 -21.81
C ARG A 317 -24.37 -32.15 -20.33
N ILE A 318 -23.94 -33.17 -19.58
CA ILE A 318 -24.16 -33.28 -18.12
C ILE A 318 -23.30 -32.27 -17.38
N ILE A 319 -22.01 -32.17 -17.70
CA ILE A 319 -21.05 -31.31 -16.97
C ILE A 319 -21.35 -29.83 -17.17
N ASN A 320 -21.74 -29.43 -18.39
CA ASN A 320 -22.17 -28.06 -18.70
C ASN A 320 -23.64 -27.78 -18.28
N ALA A 321 -24.32 -28.70 -17.61
CA ALA A 321 -25.65 -28.42 -17.07
C ALA A 321 -25.52 -27.65 -15.75
N THR A 322 -26.20 -26.52 -15.64
CA THR A 322 -26.26 -25.72 -14.40
C THR A 322 -26.78 -26.52 -13.20
N THR A 323 -27.63 -27.52 -13.44
CA THR A 323 -28.09 -28.47 -12.43
C THR A 323 -26.95 -29.33 -11.86
N PHE A 324 -25.98 -29.73 -12.68
CA PHE A 324 -24.81 -30.49 -12.22
C PHE A 324 -23.86 -29.61 -11.41
N THR A 325 -23.60 -28.38 -11.86
CA THR A 325 -22.80 -27.40 -11.10
C THR A 325 -23.39 -27.12 -9.72
N ASN A 326 -24.70 -26.86 -9.64
CA ASN A 326 -25.40 -26.62 -8.38
C ASN A 326 -25.42 -27.86 -7.47
N PHE A 327 -25.51 -29.07 -8.05
CA PHE A 327 -25.44 -30.33 -7.32
C PHE A 327 -24.06 -30.55 -6.68
N ILE A 328 -22.97 -30.37 -7.44
CA ILE A 328 -21.61 -30.46 -6.91
C ILE A 328 -21.39 -29.40 -5.82
N LEU A 329 -21.84 -28.15 -6.03
CA LEU A 329 -21.71 -27.08 -5.04
C LEU A 329 -22.45 -27.41 -3.73
N LEU A 330 -23.64 -28.02 -3.80
CA LEU A 330 -24.35 -28.52 -2.62
C LEU A 330 -23.53 -29.58 -1.87
N PHE A 331 -22.90 -30.51 -2.58
CA PHE A 331 -22.06 -31.54 -1.96
C PHE A 331 -20.74 -31.00 -1.38
N ILE A 332 -20.13 -29.97 -1.98
CA ILE A 332 -19.00 -29.23 -1.38
C ILE A 332 -19.43 -28.57 -0.06
N LEU A 333 -20.61 -27.96 -0.03
CA LEU A 333 -21.17 -27.33 1.18
C LEU A 333 -21.48 -28.37 2.27
N LEU A 334 -22.10 -29.51 1.91
CA LEU A 334 -22.38 -30.60 2.86
C LEU A 334 -21.09 -31.26 3.39
N SER A 335 -20.07 -31.44 2.56
CA SER A 335 -18.76 -31.95 2.98
C SER A 335 -18.05 -30.97 3.92
N SER A 336 -18.15 -29.67 3.66
CA SER A 336 -17.62 -28.63 4.55
C SER A 336 -18.33 -28.61 5.93
N ILE A 337 -19.64 -28.85 5.95
CA ILE A 337 -20.43 -28.99 7.19
C ILE A 337 -20.07 -30.30 7.94
N SER A 338 -19.85 -31.40 7.22
CA SER A 338 -19.39 -32.68 7.78
C SER A 338 -18.09 -32.51 8.57
N LEU A 339 -17.09 -31.90 7.92
CA LEU A 339 -15.79 -31.60 8.52
C LEU A 339 -15.90 -30.65 9.73
N ALA A 340 -16.77 -29.64 9.66
CA ALA A 340 -17.01 -28.72 10.78
C ALA A 340 -17.78 -29.37 11.96
N ALA A 341 -18.44 -30.50 11.73
CA ALA A 341 -19.22 -31.22 12.75
C ALA A 341 -18.41 -32.29 13.50
N GLU A 342 -17.16 -32.56 13.11
CA GLU A 342 -16.29 -33.59 13.69
C GLU A 342 -15.93 -33.30 15.16
N ASP A 343 -15.75 -34.34 15.97
CA ASP A 343 -15.23 -34.26 17.34
C ASP A 343 -13.70 -34.36 17.33
N PRO A 344 -12.94 -33.27 17.56
CA PRO A 344 -11.47 -33.33 17.55
C PRO A 344 -10.88 -34.01 18.80
N ILE A 345 -11.69 -34.26 19.84
CA ILE A 345 -11.23 -34.84 21.11
C ILE A 345 -11.49 -36.36 21.14
N ARG A 346 -12.55 -36.84 20.47
CA ARG A 346 -12.99 -38.24 20.51
C ARG A 346 -13.15 -38.84 19.11
N ALA A 347 -12.04 -39.30 18.56
CA ALA A 347 -11.97 -39.99 17.26
C ALA A 347 -12.97 -41.16 17.14
N ASP A 348 -13.09 -42.00 18.18
CA ASP A 348 -13.98 -43.17 18.18
C ASP A 348 -15.47 -42.84 18.45
N SER A 349 -15.85 -41.55 18.48
CA SER A 349 -17.24 -41.19 18.77
C SER A 349 -18.20 -41.66 17.68
N PHE A 350 -19.41 -42.08 18.06
CA PHE A 350 -20.48 -42.47 17.14
C PHE A 350 -20.76 -41.40 16.06
N ARG A 351 -20.58 -40.12 16.41
CA ARG A 351 -20.64 -39.00 15.46
C ARG A 351 -19.55 -39.10 14.39
N ASN A 352 -18.28 -39.22 14.78
CA ASN A 352 -17.17 -39.31 13.83
C ASN A 352 -17.25 -40.58 12.97
N GLN A 353 -17.76 -41.69 13.52
CA GLN A 353 -18.05 -42.91 12.75
C GLN A 353 -19.09 -42.65 11.65
N ILE A 354 -20.15 -41.88 11.93
CA ILE A 354 -21.14 -41.48 10.92
C ILE A 354 -20.54 -40.50 9.89
N LEU A 355 -19.78 -39.50 10.34
CA LEU A 355 -19.15 -38.51 9.45
C LEU A 355 -18.16 -39.18 8.49
N ALA A 356 -17.38 -40.16 8.95
CA ALA A 356 -16.50 -40.95 8.09
C ALA A 356 -17.23 -41.69 6.96
N TYR A 357 -18.47 -42.18 7.19
CA TYR A 357 -19.29 -42.73 6.12
C TYR A 357 -19.75 -41.66 5.11
N PHE A 358 -20.09 -40.45 5.58
CA PHE A 358 -20.41 -39.34 4.67
C PHE A 358 -19.19 -38.89 3.86
N ASP A 359 -18.01 -38.86 4.45
CA ASP A 359 -16.78 -38.47 3.74
C ASP A 359 -16.41 -39.49 2.64
N ILE A 360 -16.67 -40.79 2.84
CA ILE A 360 -16.57 -41.80 1.78
C ILE A 360 -17.56 -41.52 0.64
N VAL A 361 -18.81 -41.15 0.97
CA VAL A 361 -19.83 -40.80 -0.03
C VAL A 361 -19.46 -39.52 -0.80
N PHE A 362 -19.00 -38.48 -0.13
CA PHE A 362 -18.54 -37.24 -0.76
C PHE A 362 -17.32 -37.49 -1.66
N THR A 363 -16.34 -38.25 -1.17
CA THR A 363 -15.16 -38.64 -1.95
C THR A 363 -15.55 -39.41 -3.21
N ALA A 364 -16.53 -40.33 -3.12
CA ALA A 364 -17.05 -41.04 -4.29
C ALA A 364 -17.73 -40.10 -5.30
N ILE A 365 -18.51 -39.11 -4.85
CA ILE A 365 -19.18 -38.13 -5.71
C ILE A 365 -18.14 -37.24 -6.43
N PHE A 366 -17.15 -36.71 -5.72
CA PHE A 366 -16.08 -35.92 -6.34
C PHE A 366 -15.17 -36.74 -7.25
N THR A 367 -14.94 -38.02 -6.94
CA THR A 367 -14.21 -38.94 -7.84
C THR A 367 -15.00 -39.16 -9.14
N MET A 368 -16.32 -39.31 -9.07
CA MET A 368 -17.17 -39.40 -10.26
C MET A 368 -17.21 -38.09 -11.06
N GLU A 369 -17.17 -36.93 -10.40
CA GLU A 369 -17.03 -35.64 -11.08
C GLU A 369 -15.73 -35.55 -11.88
N ILE A 370 -14.60 -35.96 -11.29
CA ILE A 370 -13.28 -36.00 -11.94
C ILE A 370 -13.25 -36.99 -13.10
N ILE A 371 -13.93 -38.13 -13.00
CA ILE A 371 -14.02 -39.14 -14.08
C ILE A 371 -14.89 -38.66 -15.24
N LEU A 372 -15.89 -37.81 -14.98
CA LEU A 372 -16.78 -37.27 -16.01
C LEU A 372 -16.11 -36.13 -16.81
N LYS A 373 -15.31 -35.28 -16.14
CA LYS A 373 -14.61 -34.12 -16.72
C LYS A 373 -13.50 -34.50 -17.72
#